data_AF-A0A918Z283-F1
#
_entry.id   AF-A0A918Z283-F1
#
_cell.length_a   1.000
_cell.length_b   1.000
_cell.length_c   1.000
_cell.angle_alpha   90.00
_cell.angle_beta   90.00
_cell.angle_gamma   90.00
#
_symmetry.space_group_name_H-M   'P 1'
#
loop_
_entity.id
_entity.type
_entity.pdbx_description
1 polymer ?
#
loop_
_entity_poly.entity_id
_entity_poly.type
_entity_poly.pdbx_seq_one_letter_code
_entity_poly.pdbx_strand_id
1 'polypeptide(L)' 'MTGRSETTDTTPLPQSVDLRSIENDLQTLRGRLRTVAEFIHDPAHDFATRHALAQRLGLPVPTPAPAARKTKEATR' A
#
# COMPACT_ATOMS: atom_id res chain seq x y z
N MET A 1 -40.38 24.79 46.92
CA MET A 1 -39.47 23.61 46.83
C MET A 1 -39.94 22.72 45.70
N THR A 2 -39.04 21.90 45.14
CA THR A 2 -39.08 21.12 43.87
C THR A 2 -38.71 21.98 42.66
N GLY A 3 -37.51 21.95 42.09
CA GLY A 3 -36.49 20.90 42.04
C GLY A 3 -36.17 20.67 40.57
N ARG A 4 -35.27 21.49 40.01
CA ARG A 4 -34.87 21.46 38.61
C ARG A 4 -33.96 20.26 38.39
N SER A 5 -34.49 19.19 37.80
CA SER A 5 -33.67 18.08 37.30
C SER A 5 -33.06 18.47 35.96
N GLU A 6 -31.93 19.17 36.01
CA GLU A 6 -31.00 19.26 34.88
C GLU A 6 -30.21 17.95 34.82
N THR A 7 -30.76 16.94 34.14
CA THR A 7 -29.98 15.79 33.69
C THR A 7 -29.03 16.29 32.62
N THR A 8 -27.81 16.62 33.03
CA THR A 8 -26.68 16.84 32.13
C THR A 8 -26.38 15.51 31.43
N ASP A 9 -27.01 15.34 30.27
CA ASP A 9 -26.67 14.34 29.27
C ASP A 9 -25.25 14.63 28.80
N THR A 10 -24.28 14.15 29.57
CA THR A 10 -22.86 14.17 29.27
C THR A 10 -22.54 12.90 28.49
N THR A 11 -23.24 12.70 27.38
CA THR A 11 -22.80 11.77 26.35
C THR A 11 -21.39 12.20 25.94
N PRO A 12 -20.35 11.37 26.10
CA PRO A 12 -19.00 11.73 25.69
C PRO A 12 -19.04 12.04 24.20
N LEU A 13 -18.69 13.27 23.82
CA LEU A 13 -18.53 13.62 22.42
C LEU A 13 -17.54 12.63 21.78
N PRO A 14 -17.81 12.15 20.55
CA PRO A 14 -16.91 11.24 19.87
C PRO A 14 -15.50 11.83 19.88
N GLN A 15 -14.55 11.01 20.30
CA GLN A 15 -13.13 11.34 20.44
C GLN A 15 -12.71 12.18 19.24
N SER A 16 -12.18 13.38 19.48
CA SER A 16 -11.67 14.25 18.43
C SER A 16 -10.60 13.49 17.65
N VAL A 17 -11.00 12.89 16.53
CA VAL A 17 -10.09 12.20 15.63
C VAL A 17 -9.08 13.24 15.18
N ASP A 18 -7.81 13.02 15.47
CA ASP A 18 -6.74 13.89 15.00
C ASP A 18 -6.59 13.69 13.49
N LEU A 19 -7.40 14.44 12.74
CA LEU A 19 -7.46 14.40 11.28
C LEU A 19 -6.09 14.65 10.65
N ARG A 20 -5.26 15.49 11.28
CA ARG A 20 -3.90 15.76 10.80
C ARG A 20 -3.01 14.54 10.94
N SER A 21 -3.09 13.82 12.06
CA SER A 21 -2.37 12.56 12.21
C SER A 21 -2.81 11.52 11.19
N ILE A 22 -4.11 11.39 10.93
CA ILE A 22 -4.62 10.48 9.89
C ILE A 22 -4.14 10.89 8.48
N GLU A 23 -4.13 12.18 8.17
CA GLU A 23 -3.63 12.68 6.88
C GLU A 23 -2.14 12.35 6.70
N ASN A 24 -1.33 12.53 7.75
CA ASN A 24 0.09 12.18 7.74
C ASN A 24 0.32 10.67 7.55
N ASP A 25 -0.46 9.84 8.23
CA ASP A 25 -0.39 8.38 8.10
C ASP A 25 -0.76 7.94 6.69
N LEU A 26 -1.79 8.56 6.11
CA LEU A 26 -2.24 8.29 4.76
C LEU A 26 -1.19 8.73 3.72
N GLN A 27 -0.55 9.88 3.92
CA GLN A 27 0.56 10.32 3.08
C GLN A 27 1.74 9.35 3.15
N THR A 28 2.08 8.87 4.35
CA THR A 28 3.13 7.88 4.58
C THR A 28 2.81 6.56 3.87
N LEU A 29 1.57 6.08 3.99
CA LEU A 29 1.12 4.86 3.34
C LEU A 29 1.18 4.99 1.81
N ARG A 30 0.71 6.11 1.25
CA ARG A 30 0.81 6.39 -0.19
C ARG A 30 2.27 6.38 -0.66
N GLY A 31 3.18 6.96 0.11
CA GLY A 31 4.61 6.95 -0.18
C GLY A 31 5.18 5.52 -0.24
N ARG A 32 4.85 4.69 0.75
CA ARG A 32 5.27 3.28 0.80
C ARG A 32 4.73 2.47 -0.37
N LEU A 33 3.45 2.65 -0.71
CA LEU A 33 2.82 1.95 -1.85
C LEU A 33 3.50 2.30 -3.17
N ARG A 34 3.85 3.58 -3.37
CA ARG A 34 4.62 4.02 -4.54
C ARG A 34 5.97 3.30 -4.63
N THR A 35 6.74 3.26 -3.54
CA THR A 35 8.04 2.58 -3.53
C THR A 35 7.92 1.08 -3.83
N VAL A 36 6.88 0.43 -3.33
CA VAL A 36 6.63 -1.00 -3.63
C VAL A 36 6.27 -1.20 -5.10
N ALA A 37 5.45 -0.32 -5.68
CA ALA A 37 5.11 -0.37 -7.10
C ALA A 37 6.36 -0.17 -7.98
N GLU A 38 7.22 0.79 -7.63
CA GLU A 38 8.51 1.01 -8.30
C GLU A 38 9.37 -0.26 -8.27
N PHE A 39 9.50 -0.91 -7.10
CA PHE A 39 10.24 -2.17 -6.97
C PHE A 39 9.67 -3.30 -7.84
N ILE A 40 8.34 -3.47 -7.86
CA ILE A 40 7.68 -4.52 -8.66
C ILE A 40 7.95 -4.34 -10.16
N HIS A 41 8.06 -3.11 -10.63
CA HIS A 41 8.26 -2.79 -12.04
C HIS A 41 9.74 -2.55 -12.42
N ASP A 42 10.66 -2.56 -11.46
CA ASP A 42 12.09 -2.39 -11.71
C ASP A 42 12.73 -3.69 -12.25
N PRO A 43 13.20 -3.73 -13.51
CA PRO A 43 13.81 -4.92 -14.08
C PRO A 43 15.18 -5.28 -13.47
N ALA A 44 15.78 -4.40 -12.65
CA ALA A 44 17.05 -4.70 -11.96
C ALA A 44 16.90 -5.82 -10.92
N HIS A 45 15.69 -6.06 -10.42
CA HIS A 45 15.41 -7.12 -9.45
C HIS A 45 14.88 -8.39 -10.12
N ASP A 46 15.10 -9.53 -9.46
CA ASP A 46 14.66 -10.84 -9.92
C ASP A 46 13.15 -10.89 -10.20
N PHE A 47 12.77 -11.49 -11.33
CA PHE A 47 11.39 -11.56 -11.78
C PHE A 47 10.51 -12.38 -10.82
N ALA A 48 10.99 -13.51 -10.31
CA ALA A 48 10.20 -14.35 -9.42
C ALA A 48 9.88 -13.62 -8.11
N THR A 49 10.86 -12.88 -7.59
CA THR A 49 10.71 -12.03 -6.39
C THR A 49 9.68 -10.92 -6.61
N ARG A 50 9.78 -10.18 -7.72
CA ARG A 50 8.82 -9.12 -8.07
C ARG A 50 7.41 -9.67 -8.31
N HIS A 51 7.31 -10.81 -8.98
CA HIS A 51 6.04 -11.49 -9.25
C HIS A 51 5.36 -11.99 -7.97
N ALA A 52 6.08 -12.67 -7.09
CA ALA A 52 5.54 -13.17 -5.82
C ALA A 52 5.07 -12.01 -4.92
N LEU A 53 5.80 -10.90 -4.89
CA LEU A 53 5.40 -9.72 -4.14
C LEU A 53 4.14 -9.08 -4.71
N ALA A 54 4.05 -8.92 -6.03
CA ALA A 54 2.87 -8.38 -6.70
C ALA A 54 1.62 -9.24 -6.40
N GLN A 55 1.74 -10.57 -6.48
CA GLN A 55 0.66 -11.49 -6.14
C GLN A 55 0.22 -11.37 -4.68
N ARG A 56 1.18 -11.32 -3.74
CA ARG A 56 0.87 -11.19 -2.30
C ARG A 56 0.13 -9.91 -1.96
N LEU A 57 0.37 -8.84 -2.72
CA LEU A 57 -0.24 -7.53 -2.50
C LEU A 57 -1.48 -7.27 -3.37
N GLY A 58 -1.86 -8.22 -4.24
CA GLY A 58 -2.97 -8.02 -5.18
C GLY A 58 -2.71 -6.90 -6.20
N LEU A 59 -1.44 -6.64 -6.51
CA LEU A 59 -1.02 -5.59 -7.43
C LEU A 59 -0.84 -6.13 -8.86
N PRO A 60 -0.88 -5.26 -9.89
CA PRO A 60 -0.57 -5.66 -11.26
C PRO A 60 0.78 -6.35 -11.36
N VAL A 61 0.76 -7.55 -11.94
CA VAL A 61 1.95 -8.38 -12.07
C VAL A 61 2.88 -7.77 -13.13
N PRO A 62 4.20 -7.68 -12.88
CA PRO A 62 5.12 -7.15 -13.86
C PRO A 62 5.23 -8.10 -15.05
N THR A 63 5.29 -7.54 -16.27
CA THR A 63 5.55 -8.32 -17.47
C THR A 63 6.98 -8.87 -17.43
N PRO A 64 7.22 -10.15 -17.74
CA PRO A 64 8.57 -10.67 -17.88
C PRO A 64 9.29 -9.89 -18.98
N ALA A 65 10.50 -9.41 -18.67
CA ALA A 65 11.35 -8.82 -19.70
C ALA A 65 11.58 -9.89 -20.78
N PRO A 66 11.50 -9.54 -22.08
CA PRO A 66 11.75 -10.50 -23.14
C PRO A 66 13.15 -11.06 -22.90
N ALA A 67 13.23 -12.37 -22.67
CA ALA A 67 14.50 -13.07 -22.60
C ALA A 67 15.23 -12.72 -23.90
N ALA A 68 16.29 -11.92 -23.80
CA ALA A 68 17.20 -11.72 -24.91
C ALA A 68 17.58 -13.14 -25.36
N ARG A 69 17.08 -13.54 -26.54
CA ARG A 69 17.26 -14.86 -27.10
C ARG A 69 18.76 -15.09 -27.15
N LYS A 70 19.30 -15.82 -26.15
CA LYS A 70 20.64 -16.33 -26.23
C LYS A 70 20.62 -17.33 -27.38
N THR A 71 21.16 -16.87 -28.51
CA THR A 71 21.80 -17.64 -29.57
C THR A 71 21.94 -19.11 -29.21
N LYS A 72 21.09 -19.95 -29.81
CA LYS A 72 21.50 -21.29 -30.23
C LYS A 72 21.68 -21.25 -31.73
N GLU A 73 22.70 -20.50 -32.13
CA GLU A 73 23.50 -20.87 -33.29
C GLU A 73 24.37 -22.04 -32.83
N ALA A 74 23.89 -23.26 -33.08
CA ALA A 74 24.63 -24.49 -32.83
C ALA A 74 24.34 -25.43 -34.01
N THR A 75 25.16 -25.25 -35.05
CA THR A 75 25.76 -26.28 -35.90
C THR A 75 25.13 -27.68 -35.84
N ARG A 76 24.43 -28.09 -36.91
CA ARG A 76 24.91 -29.09 -37.89
C ARG A 76 23.85 -29.34 -38.97
#